data_AF-A0A7Z1PWK2-F1
#
_entry.id   AF-A0A7Z1PWK2-F1
#
_cell.length_a   1.000
_cell.length_b   1.000
_cell.length_c   1.000
_cell.angle_alpha   90.00
_cell.angle_beta   90.00
_cell.angle_gamma   90.00
#
_symmetry.space_group_name_H-M   'P 1'
#
loop_
_entity.id
_entity.type
_entity.pdbx_description
1 polymer ?
#
loop_
_entity_poly.entity_id
_entity_poly.type
_entity_poly.pdbx_seq_one_letter_code
_entity_poly.pdbx_strand_id
1 'polypeptide(L)'
;MRKKQVVWLAALLCGPLVVYGKDAGWQWYNEPAKSPAQETTEKPAQVRQETDIMQKLATLQAATKRALYEAILYPGTENFVRYFRLQNYWTQQAGLFTMSAKKAMLAHPELDYNLQYSHYNGTVR
;
A
#
# COMPACT_ATOMS: atom_id res chain seq x y z
N MET A 1 43.29 -45.64 -58.09
CA MET A 1 41.98 -46.25 -58.41
C MET A 1 40.96 -45.86 -57.34
N ARG A 2 39.71 -45.56 -57.75
CA ARG A 2 38.42 -45.57 -57.01
C ARG A 2 38.39 -45.00 -55.57
N LYS A 3 37.92 -43.76 -55.35
CA LYS A 3 36.52 -43.33 -55.09
C LYS A 3 35.87 -43.90 -53.81
N LYS A 4 35.31 -42.97 -52.99
CA LYS A 4 34.11 -43.05 -52.10
C LYS A 4 34.34 -43.61 -50.67
N GLN A 5 33.80 -43.08 -49.55
CA GLN A 5 32.95 -41.91 -49.23
C GLN A 5 33.21 -41.38 -47.80
N VAL A 6 32.88 -40.09 -47.65
CA VAL A 6 32.40 -39.37 -46.46
C VAL A 6 31.43 -40.19 -45.60
N VAL A 7 31.63 -40.22 -44.27
CA VAL A 7 30.62 -39.88 -43.23
C VAL A 7 31.38 -39.49 -41.95
N TRP A 8 31.29 -38.20 -41.57
CA TRP A 8 31.68 -37.71 -40.25
C TRP A 8 30.57 -38.04 -39.26
N LEU A 9 30.84 -38.91 -38.29
CA LEU A 9 30.00 -39.09 -37.09
C LEU A 9 30.66 -38.32 -35.95
N ALA A 10 30.34 -37.04 -35.84
CA ALA A 10 30.69 -36.21 -34.70
C ALA A 10 29.79 -36.59 -33.51
N ALA A 11 30.12 -37.70 -32.86
CA ALA A 11 29.56 -38.08 -31.58
C ALA A 11 30.42 -37.44 -30.47
N LEU A 12 30.00 -36.29 -29.92
CA LEU A 12 30.38 -35.81 -28.57
C LEU A 12 29.80 -34.41 -28.28
N LEU A 13 28.48 -34.27 -28.21
CA LEU A 13 27.85 -33.10 -27.57
C LEU A 13 26.52 -33.53 -26.94
N CYS A 14 26.57 -34.12 -25.74
CA CYS A 14 25.43 -34.23 -24.83
C CYS A 14 25.92 -34.65 -23.43
N GLY A 15 26.68 -33.77 -22.77
CA GLY A 15 26.76 -33.80 -21.31
C GLY A 15 25.60 -32.94 -20.78
N PRO A 16 24.80 -33.39 -19.79
CA PRO A 16 23.79 -32.54 -19.21
C PRO A 16 24.48 -31.42 -18.45
N LEU A 17 24.38 -30.19 -18.98
CA LEU A 17 24.60 -29.00 -18.18
C LEU A 17 23.51 -29.00 -17.11
N VAL A 18 23.89 -29.28 -15.87
CA VAL A 18 23.05 -28.98 -14.71
C VAL A 18 22.98 -27.45 -14.62
N VAL A 19 22.04 -26.87 -15.35
CA VAL A 19 21.62 -25.49 -15.15
C VAL A 19 20.94 -25.47 -13.78
N TYR A 20 21.65 -25.00 -12.76
CA TYR A 20 21.02 -24.50 -11.54
C TYR A 20 20.32 -23.19 -11.90
N GLY A 21 19.18 -23.31 -12.59
CA GLY A 21 18.17 -22.27 -12.62
C GLY A 21 17.64 -22.19 -11.21
N LYS A 22 17.90 -21.07 -10.52
CA LYS A 22 17.13 -20.72 -9.33
C LYS A 22 15.72 -20.48 -9.86
N ASP A 23 14.92 -21.55 -9.92
CA ASP A 23 13.54 -21.54 -10.41
C ASP A 23 12.70 -20.68 -9.47
N ALA A 24 12.82 -19.36 -9.64
CA ALA A 24 11.81 -18.43 -9.21
C ALA A 24 10.62 -18.70 -10.13
N GLY A 25 9.69 -19.54 -9.66
CA GLY A 25 8.37 -19.66 -10.28
C GLY A 25 7.61 -18.33 -10.21
N TRP A 26 6.28 -18.39 -10.23
CA TRP A 26 5.42 -17.21 -10.05
C TRP A 26 5.49 -16.70 -8.61
N GLN A 27 6.56 -15.98 -8.28
CA GLN A 27 6.71 -15.24 -7.04
C GLN A 27 6.43 -13.77 -7.31
N TRP A 28 5.31 -13.29 -6.76
CA TRP A 28 4.92 -11.88 -6.83
C TRP A 28 5.76 -10.98 -5.93
N TYR A 29 6.60 -11.55 -5.06
CA TYR A 29 7.43 -10.82 -4.11
C TYR A 29 8.78 -11.51 -3.92
N ASN A 30 9.82 -10.96 -4.53
CA ASN A 30 11.19 -11.14 -4.07
C ASN A 30 11.58 -9.81 -3.43
N GLU A 31 11.12 -9.58 -2.19
CA GLU A 31 11.61 -8.43 -1.45
C GLU A 31 13.09 -8.68 -1.13
N PRO A 32 14.01 -7.78 -1.55
CA PRO A 32 15.39 -7.87 -1.10
C PRO A 32 15.40 -7.76 0.42
N ALA A 33 16.18 -8.61 1.08
CA ALA A 33 16.35 -8.56 2.52
C ALA A 33 16.71 -7.12 2.93
N LYS A 34 15.86 -6.51 3.77
CA LYS A 34 16.11 -5.18 4.32
C LYS A 34 17.45 -5.19 5.05
N SER A 35 18.39 -4.36 4.60
CA SER A 35 19.56 -4.00 5.40
C SER A 35 19.08 -3.46 6.75
N PRO A 36 19.75 -3.77 7.87
CA PRO A 36 19.36 -3.24 9.17
C PRO A 36 19.36 -1.72 9.08
N ALA A 37 18.19 -1.13 9.34
CA ALA A 37 18.01 0.30 9.35
C ALA A 37 19.01 0.89 10.35
N GLN A 38 19.82 1.86 9.91
CA GLN A 38 20.51 2.76 10.82
C GLN A 38 19.46 3.36 11.74
N GLU A 39 19.62 3.12 13.04
CA GLU A 39 18.92 3.83 14.11
C GLU A 39 19.24 5.33 13.97
N THR A 40 18.46 6.01 13.14
CA THR A 40 18.33 7.45 13.27
C THR A 40 17.62 7.65 14.59
N THR A 41 18.36 8.05 15.62
CA THR A 41 17.81 8.56 16.87
C THR A 41 16.70 9.55 16.57
N GLU A 42 15.45 9.09 16.65
CA GLU A 42 14.28 9.91 16.55
C GLU A 42 14.34 10.90 17.71
N LYS A 43 14.57 12.17 17.39
CA LYS A 43 14.44 13.27 18.34
C LYS A 43 13.05 13.16 18.98
N PRO A 44 12.92 13.14 20.32
CA PRO A 44 11.63 12.98 20.96
C PRO A 44 10.68 14.05 20.41
N ALA A 45 9.59 13.59 19.80
CA ALA A 45 8.54 14.46 19.31
C ALA A 45 8.11 15.37 20.46
N GLN A 46 8.27 16.68 20.29
CA GLN A 46 7.74 17.65 21.24
C GLN A 46 6.26 17.29 21.47
N VAL A 47 5.91 17.03 22.73
CA VAL A 47 4.53 16.78 23.15
C VAL A 47 3.73 18.03 22.79
N ARG A 48 3.13 18.00 21.60
CA ARG A 48 2.31 19.08 21.09
C ARG A 48 1.10 19.11 22.02
N GLN A 49 0.93 20.19 22.77
CA GLN A 49 -0.25 20.39 23.61
C GLN A 49 -1.48 20.08 22.76
N GLU A 50 -2.22 19.06 23.19
CA GLU A 50 -3.33 18.52 22.44
C GLU A 50 -4.46 19.54 22.50
N THR A 51 -4.51 20.43 21.51
CA THR A 51 -5.64 21.34 21.32
C THR A 51 -6.91 20.50 21.29
N ASP A 52 -7.96 20.97 21.97
CA ASP A 52 -9.27 20.32 21.96
C ASP A 52 -9.66 19.87 20.54
N ILE A 53 -10.09 18.61 20.41
CA ILE A 53 -10.36 17.95 19.12
C ILE A 53 -11.38 18.77 18.33
N MET A 54 -12.35 19.37 19.00
CA MET A 54 -13.37 20.21 18.37
C MET A 54 -12.75 21.48 17.76
N GLN A 55 -11.83 22.12 18.47
CA GLN A 55 -11.11 23.29 17.96
C GLN A 55 -10.22 22.91 16.77
N LYS A 56 -9.51 21.78 16.84
CA LYS A 56 -8.70 21.27 15.73
C LYS A 56 -9.55 20.97 14.49
N LEU A 57 -10.71 20.35 14.66
CA LEU A 57 -11.64 20.08 13.55
C LEU A 57 -12.15 21.39 12.94
N ALA A 58 -12.61 22.33 13.76
CA ALA A 58 -13.15 23.62 13.31
C ALA A 58 -12.10 24.43 12.54
N THR A 59 -10.87 24.49 13.04
CA THR A 59 -9.76 25.20 12.36
C THR A 59 -9.44 24.59 11.00
N LEU A 60 -9.35 23.27 10.89
CA LEU A 60 -9.12 22.58 9.61
C LEU A 60 -10.27 22.81 8.63
N GLN A 61 -11.53 22.67 9.08
CA GLN A 61 -12.71 22.90 8.24
C GLN A 61 -12.76 24.34 7.72
N ALA A 62 -12.51 25.33 8.59
CA ALA A 62 -12.47 26.74 8.21
C ALA A 62 -11.35 27.01 7.19
N ALA A 63 -10.16 26.46 7.40
CA ALA A 63 -9.03 26.59 6.48
C ALA A 63 -9.33 25.95 5.11
N THR A 64 -9.91 24.75 5.08
CA THR A 64 -10.30 24.08 3.83
C THR A 64 -11.35 24.89 3.07
N LYS A 65 -12.39 25.37 3.77
CA LYS A 65 -13.45 26.21 3.16
C LYS A 65 -12.88 27.51 2.60
N ARG A 66 -11.99 28.16 3.34
CA ARG A 66 -11.31 29.38 2.88
C ARG A 66 -10.47 29.12 1.64
N ALA A 67 -9.61 28.09 1.66
CA ALA A 67 -8.76 27.76 0.52
C ALA A 67 -9.58 27.40 -0.73
N LEU A 68 -10.70 26.71 -0.56
CA LEU A 68 -11.65 26.43 -1.64
C LEU A 68 -12.19 27.72 -2.25
N TYR A 69 -12.67 28.66 -1.43
CA TYR A 69 -13.20 29.93 -1.91
C TYR A 69 -12.14 30.81 -2.55
N GLU A 70 -10.93 30.85 -1.99
CA GLU A 70 -9.80 31.53 -2.62
C GLU A 70 -9.48 30.95 -4.01
N ALA A 71 -9.52 29.62 -4.16
CA ALA A 71 -9.31 28.98 -5.46
C ALA A 71 -10.43 29.27 -6.49
N ILE A 72 -11.68 29.38 -6.04
CA ILE A 72 -12.83 29.68 -6.91
C ILE A 72 -12.86 31.17 -7.29
N LEU A 73 -12.71 32.06 -6.32
CA LEU A 73 -12.85 33.51 -6.53
C LEU A 73 -11.60 34.14 -7.15
N TYR A 74 -10.43 33.57 -6.86
CA TYR A 74 -9.15 34.02 -7.40
C TYR A 74 -8.43 32.85 -8.08
N PRO A 75 -8.82 32.49 -9.32
CA PRO A 75 -8.24 31.36 -10.02
C PRO A 75 -6.72 31.50 -10.18
N GLY A 76 -5.98 30.49 -9.75
CA GLY A 76 -4.53 30.43 -9.83
C GLY A 76 -4.00 29.08 -9.37
N THR A 77 -2.84 28.68 -9.91
CA THR A 77 -2.20 27.40 -9.60
C THR A 77 -1.94 27.25 -8.10
N GLU A 78 -1.38 28.28 -7.47
CA GLU A 78 -1.06 28.26 -6.04
C GLU A 78 -2.30 28.15 -5.15
N ASN A 79 -3.39 28.83 -5.50
CA ASN A 79 -4.63 28.77 -4.72
C ASN A 79 -5.27 27.39 -4.81
N PHE A 80 -5.28 26.79 -6.01
CA PHE A 80 -5.74 25.42 -6.18
C PHE A 80 -4.86 24.40 -5.42
N VAL A 81 -3.53 24.53 -5.49
CA VAL A 81 -2.60 23.66 -4.77
C VAL A 81 -2.83 23.71 -3.26
N ARG A 82 -3.06 24.91 -2.69
CA ARG A 82 -3.38 25.08 -1.27
C ARG A 82 -4.64 24.31 -0.88
N TYR A 83 -5.73 24.48 -1.63
CA TYR A 83 -6.96 23.73 -1.42
C TYR A 83 -6.74 22.21 -1.56
N PHE A 84 -6.07 21.79 -2.64
CA PHE A 84 -5.89 20.37 -2.95
C PHE A 84 -5.05 19.64 -1.89
N ARG A 85 -4.05 20.31 -1.29
CA ARG A 85 -3.31 19.76 -0.15
C ARG A 85 -4.21 19.49 1.06
N LEU A 86 -5.10 20.43 1.39
CA LEU A 86 -6.07 20.25 2.47
C LEU A 86 -7.10 19.16 2.13
N GLN A 87 -7.53 19.08 0.88
CA GLN A 87 -8.41 18.00 0.41
C GLN A 87 -7.73 16.63 0.55
N ASN A 88 -6.48 16.49 0.12
CA ASN A 88 -5.72 15.24 0.24
C ASN A 88 -5.51 14.83 1.69
N TYR A 89 -5.30 15.79 2.60
CA TYR A 89 -5.24 15.50 4.03
C TYR A 89 -6.52 14.82 4.52
N TRP A 90 -7.70 15.31 4.15
CA TRP A 90 -8.97 14.68 4.52
C TRP A 90 -9.12 13.28 3.92
N THR A 91 -8.71 13.08 2.67
CA THR A 91 -8.70 11.76 2.03
C THR A 91 -7.80 10.77 2.80
N GLN A 92 -6.61 11.22 3.22
CA GLN A 92 -5.70 10.40 4.03
C GLN A 92 -6.31 10.07 5.39
N GLN A 93 -6.92 11.04 6.07
CA GLN A 93 -7.59 10.82 7.35
C GLN A 93 -8.76 9.84 7.24
N ALA A 94 -9.56 9.93 6.18
CA ALA A 94 -10.63 8.96 5.90
C ALA A 94 -10.09 7.53 5.68
N GLY A 95 -8.94 7.40 5.01
CA GLY A 95 -8.23 6.13 4.86
C GLY A 95 -7.80 5.55 6.21
N LEU A 96 -7.18 6.35 7.07
CA LEU A 96 -6.77 5.94 8.42
C LEU A 96 -7.98 5.55 9.28
N PHE A 97 -9.06 6.33 9.22
CA PHE A 97 -10.32 6.01 9.89
C PHE A 97 -10.85 4.65 9.45
N THR A 98 -10.88 4.38 8.14
CA THR A 98 -11.32 3.09 7.59
C THR A 98 -10.48 1.92 8.13
N MET A 99 -9.16 2.08 8.20
CA MET A 99 -8.28 1.04 8.77
C MET A 99 -8.53 0.85 10.26
N SER A 100 -8.75 1.93 11.02
CA SER A 100 -9.11 1.83 12.44
C SER A 100 -10.45 1.13 12.65
N ALA A 101 -11.45 1.40 11.80
CA ALA A 101 -12.75 0.74 11.84
C ALA A 101 -12.62 -0.76 11.57
N LYS A 102 -11.87 -1.15 10.53
CA LYS A 102 -11.59 -2.57 10.25
C LYS A 102 -10.93 -3.27 11.43
N LYS A 103 -9.92 -2.64 12.04
CA LYS A 103 -9.26 -3.18 13.23
C LYS A 103 -10.22 -3.31 14.40
N ALA A 104 -11.09 -2.33 14.61
CA ALA A 104 -12.12 -2.37 15.64
C ALA A 104 -13.09 -3.53 15.40
N MET A 105 -13.58 -3.73 14.17
CA MET A 105 -14.47 -4.85 13.84
C MET A 105 -13.83 -6.23 14.07
N LEU A 106 -12.51 -6.36 13.88
CA LEU A 106 -11.78 -7.60 14.20
C LEU A 106 -11.65 -7.84 15.70
N ALA A 107 -11.43 -6.77 16.48
CA ALA A 107 -11.32 -6.86 17.94
C ALA A 107 -12.69 -6.99 18.62
N HIS A 108 -13.73 -6.46 17.99
CA HIS A 108 -15.10 -6.34 18.46
C HIS A 108 -16.07 -6.91 17.42
N PRO A 109 -16.08 -8.23 17.19
CA PRO A 109 -16.97 -8.86 16.21
C PRO A 109 -18.46 -8.68 16.54
N GLU A 110 -18.80 -8.33 17.78
CA GLU A 110 -20.15 -7.96 18.21
C GLU A 110 -20.67 -6.69 17.51
N LEU A 111 -19.80 -5.85 16.97
CA LEU A 111 -20.24 -4.68 16.20
C LEU A 111 -20.76 -5.05 14.80
N ASP A 112 -20.48 -6.27 14.33
CA ASP A 112 -20.98 -6.77 13.05
C ASP A 112 -22.38 -7.39 13.24
N TYR A 113 -23.38 -6.67 12.74
CA TYR A 113 -24.78 -7.10 12.77
C TYR A 113 -25.00 -8.48 12.13
N ASN A 114 -24.28 -8.81 11.05
CA ASN A 114 -24.45 -10.10 10.36
C ASN A 114 -23.93 -11.26 11.20
N LEU A 115 -22.91 -11.05 12.02
CA LEU A 115 -22.38 -12.06 12.95
C LEU A 115 -23.35 -12.32 14.10
N GLN A 116 -24.06 -11.28 14.58
CA GLN A 116 -25.05 -11.42 15.67
C GLN A 116 -26.38 -12.00 15.21
N TYR A 117 -26.87 -11.57 14.05
CA TYR A 117 -28.18 -11.93 13.51
C TYR A 117 -28.00 -12.55 12.12
N SER A 118 -27.35 -13.71 12.08
CA SER A 118 -27.16 -14.44 10.83
C SER A 118 -28.50 -14.95 10.30
N HIS A 119 -29.05 -14.27 9.30
CA HIS A 119 -30.20 -14.74 8.52
C HIS A 119 -29.80 -15.69 7.37
N TYR A 120 -28.52 -16.06 7.30
CA TYR A 120 -28.00 -16.99 6.30
C TYR A 120 -28.35 -18.44 6.71
N ASN A 121 -29.31 -19.05 6.04
CA ASN A 121 -29.73 -20.45 6.23
C ASN A 121 -28.71 -21.49 5.72
N GLY A 122 -27.43 -21.13 5.56
CA GLY A 122 -26.38 -22.02 5.03
C GLY A 122 -25.51 -22.71 6.07
N THR A 123 -25.70 -22.40 7.36
CA THR A 123 -24.92 -22.97 8.48
C THR A 123 -25.76 -23.79 9.45
N VAL A 124 -26.97 -24.22 9.03
CA VAL A 124 -27.66 -25.32 9.72
C VAL A 124 -26.87 -26.60 9.48
N ARG A 125 -26.34 -27.16 10.57
CA ARG A 125 -25.77 -28.52 10.61
C ARG A 125 -26.77 -29.56 10.16
#